data_AF-A0A6I3XHZ1-F1
#
_entry.id   AF-A0A6I3XHZ1-F1
#
_cell.length_a   1.000
_cell.length_b   1.000
_cell.length_c   1.000
_cell.angle_alpha   90.00
_cell.angle_beta   90.00
_cell.angle_gamma   90.00
#
_symmetry.space_group_name_H-M   'P 1'
#
loop_
_entity.id
_entity.type
_entity.pdbx_description
1 polymer ?
#
loop_
_entity_poly.entity_id
_entity_poly.type
_entity_poly.pdbx_seq_one_letter_code
_entity_poly.pdbx_strand_id
1 'polypeptide(L)'
;MMSKRQLRRNSDMEALVRQGLVVDAQRGAANAWVYMAAQGVPRNVIVRVLSAPDNRRDGDRFAVESTRQPPPPVRVRAPRHAH
;
A
#
# COMPACT_ATOMS: atom_id res chain seq x y z
N MET A 1 12.76 8.56 24.99
CA MET A 1 11.79 9.57 24.52
C MET A 1 11.98 9.75 23.02
N MET A 2 11.06 9.28 22.17
CA MET A 2 11.20 9.39 20.71
C MET A 2 10.83 10.80 20.23
N SER A 3 11.75 11.48 19.57
CA SER A 3 11.55 12.84 19.06
C SER A 3 10.50 12.88 17.94
N LYS A 4 9.58 13.86 17.96
CA LYS A 4 8.49 14.04 16.97
C LYS A 4 8.91 13.93 15.49
N ARG A 5 10.17 14.27 15.20
CA ARG A 5 10.77 14.21 13.84
C ARG A 5 11.05 12.77 13.37
N GLN A 6 11.34 11.84 14.28
CA GLN A 6 11.50 10.41 13.98
C GLN A 6 10.14 9.77 13.69
N LEU A 7 9.10 10.18 14.42
CA LEU A 7 7.73 9.72 14.21
C LEU A 7 7.24 10.04 12.78
N ARG A 8 7.47 11.28 12.32
CA ARG A 8 7.08 11.71 10.97
C ARG A 8 7.81 10.93 9.87
N ARG A 9 9.13 10.78 9.97
CA ARG A 9 9.89 9.99 8.98
C ARG A 9 9.45 8.53 8.93
N ASN A 10 9.09 7.95 10.07
CA ASN A 10 8.52 6.60 10.09
C ASN A 10 7.16 6.55 9.38
N SER A 11 6.27 7.54 9.59
CA SER A 11 4.99 7.57 8.89
C SER A 11 5.13 7.77 7.38
N ASP A 12 6.07 8.60 6.93
CA ASP A 12 6.35 8.80 5.51
C ASP A 12 6.87 7.50 4.87
N MET A 13 7.81 6.83 5.54
CA MET A 13 8.35 5.54 5.07
C MET A 13 7.28 4.44 5.04
N GLU A 14 6.40 4.39 6.04
CA GLU A 14 5.28 3.44 6.08
C GLU A 14 4.31 3.66 4.92
N ALA A 15 4.02 4.92 4.56
CA ALA A 15 3.15 5.24 3.43
C ALA A 15 3.76 4.78 2.09
N LEU A 16 5.07 5.02 1.89
CA LEU A 16 5.79 4.59 0.69
C LEU A 16 5.83 3.06 0.55
N VAL A 17 6.07 2.35 1.67
CA VAL A 17 6.03 0.89 1.69
C VAL A 17 4.65 0.37 1.34
N ARG A 18 3.59 0.91 1.97
CA ARG A 18 2.21 0.50 1.68
C ARG A 18 1.86 0.69 0.20
N GLN A 19 2.25 1.82 -0.39
CA GLN A 19 2.02 2.07 -1.82
C GLN A 19 2.83 1.12 -2.70
N GLY A 20 4.08 0.79 -2.33
CA GLY A 20 4.88 -0.22 -3.02
C GLY A 20 4.21 -1.60 -3.01
N LEU A 21 3.55 -1.98 -1.91
CA LEU A 21 2.83 -3.25 -1.81
C LEU A 21 1.54 -3.28 -2.65
N VAL A 22 0.88 -2.14 -2.83
CA VAL A 22 -0.21 -2.01 -3.81
C VAL A 22 0.31 -2.24 -5.23
N VAL A 23 1.47 -1.68 -5.58
CA VAL A 23 2.12 -1.92 -6.89
C VAL A 23 2.51 -3.39 -7.05
N ASP A 24 3.02 -4.04 -6.00
CA ASP A 24 3.34 -5.48 -5.99
C ASP A 24 2.11 -6.32 -6.32
N ALA A 25 0.98 -6.00 -5.68
CA ALA A 25 -0.29 -6.70 -5.89
C ALA A 25 -0.85 -6.52 -7.31
N GLN A 26 -0.67 -5.35 -7.92
CA GLN A 26 -1.23 -5.02 -9.23
C GLN A 26 -0.31 -5.36 -10.40
N ARG A 27 1.01 -5.22 -10.21
CA ARG A 27 2.03 -5.21 -11.29
C ARG A 27 3.25 -6.09 -10.99
N GLY A 28 3.28 -6.75 -9.83
CA GLY A 28 4.35 -7.65 -9.42
C GLY A 28 5.55 -6.98 -8.73
N ALA A 29 6.35 -7.81 -8.07
CA ALA A 29 7.42 -7.38 -7.17
C ALA A 29 8.52 -6.55 -7.85
N ALA A 30 8.86 -6.80 -9.12
CA ALA A 30 9.87 -6.02 -9.84
C ALA A 30 9.46 -4.55 -10.00
N ASN A 31 8.19 -4.30 -10.36
CA ASN A 31 7.66 -2.95 -10.50
C ASN A 31 7.55 -2.23 -9.14
N ALA A 32 7.15 -2.97 -8.10
CA ALA A 32 7.12 -2.46 -6.74
C ALA A 32 8.51 -2.07 -6.22
N TRP A 33 9.52 -2.88 -6.54
CA TRP A 33 10.91 -2.62 -6.17
C TRP A 33 11.41 -1.31 -6.79
N VAL A 34 11.21 -1.13 -8.10
CA VAL A 34 11.60 0.09 -8.82
C VAL A 34 10.89 1.31 -8.25
N TYR A 35 9.58 1.21 -7.99
CA TYR A 35 8.79 2.28 -7.38
C TYR A 35 9.38 2.69 -6.01
N MET A 36 9.57 1.74 -5.09
CA MET A 36 10.08 2.03 -3.75
C MET A 36 11.51 2.57 -3.77
N ALA A 37 12.38 2.05 -4.65
CA ALA A 37 13.74 2.55 -4.81
C ALA A 37 13.76 4.00 -5.32
N ALA A 38 12.91 4.35 -6.28
CA ALA A 38 12.79 5.71 -6.79
C ALA A 38 12.29 6.71 -5.74
N GLN A 39 11.50 6.25 -4.76
CA GLN A 39 11.03 7.07 -3.63
C GLN A 39 12.03 7.13 -2.46
N GLY A 40 13.22 6.52 -2.60
CA GLY A 40 14.27 6.56 -1.59
C GLY A 40 14.09 5.57 -0.43
N VAL A 41 13.24 4.54 -0.59
CA VAL A 41 13.11 3.49 0.43
C VAL A 41 14.41 2.66 0.48
N PRO A 42 14.99 2.41 1.66
CA PRO A 42 16.22 1.64 1.78
C PRO A 42 16.09 0.22 1.23
N ARG A 43 17.10 -0.26 0.49
CA ARG A 43 17.09 -1.58 -0.16
C ARG A 43 16.77 -2.74 0.79
N ASN A 44 17.31 -2.72 2.02
CA ASN A 44 17.03 -3.74 3.03
C ASN A 44 15.55 -3.78 3.43
N VAL A 45 14.88 -2.62 3.48
CA VAL A 45 13.44 -2.53 3.75
C VAL A 45 12.66 -3.12 2.58
N ILE A 46 12.99 -2.72 1.34
CA ILE A 46 12.32 -3.20 0.12
C ILE A 46 12.39 -4.74 0.03
N VAL A 47 13.58 -5.31 0.18
CA VAL A 47 13.78 -6.76 0.14
C VAL A 47 12.96 -7.44 1.24
N ARG A 48 12.97 -6.91 2.47
CA ARG A 48 12.21 -7.49 3.58
C ARG A 48 10.71 -7.55 3.28
N VAL A 49 10.12 -6.48 2.75
CA VAL A 49 8.67 -6.39 2.54
C VAL A 49 8.19 -7.15 1.30
N LEU A 50 9.03 -7.28 0.27
CA LEU A 50 8.69 -8.05 -0.93
C LEU A 50 8.96 -9.55 -0.76
N SER A 51 10.00 -9.95 -0.04
CA SER A 51 10.38 -11.36 0.10
C SER A 51 9.63 -12.10 1.22
N ALA A 52 9.11 -11.39 2.23
CA ALA A 52 8.39 -12.00 3.36
C ALA A 52 7.00 -11.37 3.52
N PRO A 53 6.02 -11.72 2.66
CA PRO A 53 4.68 -11.17 2.73
C PRO A 53 3.97 -11.46 4.06
N ASP A 54 4.31 -12.56 4.73
CA ASP A 54 3.79 -12.93 6.06
C ASP A 54 4.23 -11.98 7.19
N ASN A 55 5.30 -11.22 6.97
CA ASN A 55 5.86 -10.29 7.96
C ASN A 55 5.40 -8.83 7.74
N ARG A 56 4.41 -8.63 6.87
CA ARG A 56 3.78 -7.33 6.59
C ARG A 56 2.84 -6.95 7.74
N ARG A 57 2.74 -5.66 8.07
CA ARG A 57 1.79 -5.21 9.11
C ARG A 57 0.36 -5.40 8.62
N ASP A 58 -0.63 -5.53 9.51
CA ASP A 58 -2.05 -5.64 9.11
C ASP A 58 -2.48 -4.56 8.10
N GLY A 59 -2.07 -3.31 8.33
CA GLY A 59 -2.40 -2.20 7.41
C GLY A 59 -1.85 -2.37 5.99
N ASP A 60 -0.79 -3.14 5.81
CA ASP A 60 -0.21 -3.47 4.49
C ASP A 60 -1.00 -4.59 3.81
N ARG A 61 -1.48 -5.57 4.59
CA ARG A 61 -2.38 -6.64 4.12
C ARG A 61 -3.70 -6.06 3.61
N PHE A 62 -4.33 -5.16 4.36
CA PHE A 62 -5.58 -4.51 3.95
C PHE A 62 -5.44 -3.73 2.64
N ALA A 63 -4.29 -3.07 2.40
CA ALA A 63 -4.04 -2.33 1.17
C ALA A 63 -3.94 -3.25 -0.06
N VAL A 64 -3.28 -4.40 0.10
CA VAL A 64 -3.18 -5.45 -0.94
C VAL A 64 -4.52 -6.12 -1.20
N GLU A 65 -5.30 -6.40 -0.15
CA GLU A 65 -6.60 -7.06 -0.28
C GLU A 65 -7.63 -6.15 -0.97
N SER A 66 -7.62 -4.86 -0.64
CA SER A 66 -8.46 -3.84 -1.29
C SER A 66 -8.17 -3.69 -2.79
N THR A 67 -6.98 -4.09 -3.26
CA THR A 67 -6.65 -4.09 -4.69
C THR A 67 -6.98 -5.40 -5.40
N ARG A 68 -7.21 -6.49 -4.67
CA ARG A 68 -7.58 -7.80 -5.23
C ARG A 68 -9.09 -8.01 -5.29
N GLN A 69 -9.87 -7.33 -4.44
CA GLN A 69 -11.32 -7.35 -4.54
C GLN A 69 -11.80 -6.47 -5.71
N PRO A 70 -12.65 -6.98 -6.62
CA PRO A 70 -13.38 -6.11 -7.52
C PRO A 70 -14.19 -5.13 -6.67
N PRO A 71 -14.32 -3.84 -7.09
CA PRO A 71 -15.09 -2.88 -6.33
C PRO A 71 -16.47 -3.47 -6.04
N PRO A 72 -16.97 -3.39 -4.79
CA PRO A 72 -18.33 -3.84 -4.49
C PRO A 72 -19.27 -3.12 -5.48
N PRO A 73 -20.26 -3.81 -6.07
CA PRO A 73 -21.16 -3.18 -7.03
C PRO A 73 -21.81 -2.00 -6.33
N VAL A 74 -21.34 -0.80 -6.66
CA VAL A 74 -21.89 0.45 -6.16
C VAL A 74 -23.29 0.50 -6.76
N ARG A 75 -24.30 0.15 -5.95
CA ARG A 75 -25.70 0.32 -6.33
C ARG A 75 -25.95 1.82 -6.37
N VAL A 76 -25.68 2.42 -7.52
CA VAL A 76 -26.10 3.78 -7.83
C VAL A 76 -27.62 3.78 -7.66
N ARG A 77 -28.11 4.46 -6.62
CA ARG A 77 -29.54 4.66 -6.44
C ARG A 77 -30.04 5.42 -7.66
N ALA A 78 -30.84 4.77 -8.49
CA ALA A 78 -31.48 5.39 -9.64
C ALA A 78 -32.28 6.63 -9.16
N PRO A 79 -32.21 7.77 -9.87
CA PRO A 79 -33.01 8.92 -9.54
C PRO A 79 -34.49 8.54 -9.66
N ARG A 80 -35.26 8.77 -8.60
CA ARG A 80 -36.73 8.67 -8.66
C ARG A 80 -37.21 9.77 -9.60
N HIS A 81 -37.68 9.40 -10.78
CA HIS A 81 -38.51 10.28 -11.58
C HIS A 81 -39.80 10.52 -10.80
N ALA A 82 -39.99 11.75 -10.33
CA ALA A 82 -41.28 12.24 -9.87
C ALA A 82 -42.16 12.49 -11.09
N HIS A 83 -43.39 12.00 -11.04
CA HIS A 83 -44.39 12.05 -12.10
C HIS A 83 -45.36 13.21 -11.86
#